data_AF-A0A514Z718-F1
#
_entry.id   AF-A0A514Z718-F1
#
_cell.length_a   1.000
_cell.length_b   1.000
_cell.length_c   1.000
_cell.angle_alpha   90.00
_cell.angle_beta   90.00
_cell.angle_gamma   90.00
#
_symmetry.space_group_name_H-M   'P 1'
#
loop_
_entity.id
_entity.type
_entity.pdbx_description
1 polymer ?
#
loop_
_entity_poly.entity_id
_entity_poly.type
_entity_poly.pdbx_seq_one_letter_code
_entity_poly.pdbx_strand_id
1 'polypeptide(L)'
;MKKQASAEDASKVAPILKDKVVNPRDSGVALVANTIFDESELMRITNSKEFIATLRNKVFTNTKASLYNFNSSIKGFEIAKKEFDALKLADVKTYPSGTIVGKLPNGDIVNLHPGSSVGGAPSLEIQSSLDKTINIKIRY
;
A
#
# COMPACT_ATOMS: atom_id res chain seq x y z
N MET A 1 49.34 -36.61 -30.84
CA MET A 1 48.37 -37.71 -30.67
C MET A 1 47.08 -37.13 -30.13
N LYS A 2 45.94 -37.54 -30.72
CA LYS A 2 44.58 -37.06 -30.50
C LYS A 2 43.98 -37.58 -29.17
N LYS A 3 43.10 -36.79 -28.54
CA LYS A 3 41.93 -37.17 -27.73
C LYS A 3 41.04 -35.91 -27.65
N GLN A 4 40.09 -35.71 -28.56
CA GLN A 4 38.74 -36.28 -28.69
C GLN A 4 37.79 -35.77 -27.59
N ALA A 5 36.76 -35.06 -28.06
CA ALA A 5 35.72 -34.37 -27.32
C ALA A 5 34.67 -35.34 -26.75
N SER A 6 34.00 -34.92 -25.68
CA SER A 6 32.63 -35.36 -25.36
C SER A 6 31.77 -34.12 -25.19
N ALA A 7 30.66 -34.13 -25.91
CA ALA A 7 29.59 -33.15 -25.85
C ALA A 7 28.65 -33.44 -24.66
N GLU A 8 27.68 -32.53 -24.50
CA GLU A 8 26.51 -32.58 -23.62
C GLU A 8 26.69 -31.94 -22.24
N ASP A 9 26.48 -30.62 -22.20
CA ASP A 9 25.40 -30.09 -21.36
C ASP A 9 24.88 -28.78 -21.96
N ALA A 10 23.88 -28.93 -22.84
CA ALA A 10 23.09 -27.82 -23.33
C ALA A 10 21.91 -27.60 -22.38
N SER A 11 21.97 -26.56 -21.55
CA SER A 11 20.73 -25.90 -21.15
C SER A 11 20.93 -24.45 -20.71
N LYS A 12 20.39 -23.57 -21.57
CA LYS A 12 19.71 -22.32 -21.24
C LYS A 12 20.57 -21.11 -20.87
N VAL A 13 21.07 -20.50 -21.94
CA VAL A 13 20.80 -19.10 -22.35
C VAL A 13 20.00 -18.25 -21.34
N ALA A 14 20.65 -17.23 -20.78
CA ALA A 14 20.12 -15.87 -20.72
C ALA A 14 21.28 -14.88 -20.54
N PRO A 15 21.69 -14.16 -21.60
CA PRO A 15 22.58 -13.03 -21.46
C PRO A 15 21.76 -11.74 -21.28
N ILE A 16 22.49 -10.69 -20.88
CA ILE A 16 22.17 -9.26 -21.02
C ILE A 16 21.59 -8.60 -19.75
N LEU A 17 22.52 -8.33 -18.82
CA LEU A 17 22.56 -7.04 -18.12
C LEU A 17 22.58 -5.91 -19.16
N LYS A 18 21.51 -5.12 -19.26
CA LYS A 18 21.55 -3.76 -19.83
C LYS A 18 20.62 -2.83 -19.07
N ASP A 19 21.27 -1.91 -18.37
CA ASP A 19 20.87 -0.57 -17.96
C ASP A 19 19.48 -0.08 -18.37
N LYS A 20 18.66 0.25 -17.37
CA LYS A 20 18.03 1.57 -17.27
C LYS A 20 17.97 1.98 -15.79
N VAL A 21 18.92 2.81 -15.41
CA VAL A 21 18.83 3.67 -14.23
C VAL A 21 17.58 4.53 -14.40
N VAL A 22 16.54 4.25 -13.62
CA VAL A 22 15.46 5.23 -13.39
C VAL A 22 15.76 5.87 -12.05
N ASN A 23 16.11 7.15 -12.09
CA ASN A 23 16.36 7.96 -10.90
C ASN A 23 15.07 7.98 -10.04
N PRO A 24 15.06 7.47 -8.80
CA PRO A 24 13.82 7.31 -8.01
C PRO A 24 13.23 8.63 -7.47
N ARG A 25 13.72 9.80 -7.91
CA ARG A 25 13.40 11.08 -7.26
C ARG A 25 12.30 11.90 -7.92
N ASP A 26 11.88 11.58 -9.15
CA ASP A 26 10.89 12.38 -9.88
C ASP A 26 9.59 11.63 -10.23
N SER A 27 9.49 10.37 -9.83
CA SER A 27 8.28 9.57 -10.01
C SER A 27 7.75 9.25 -8.62
N GLY A 28 6.53 9.68 -8.28
CA GLY A 28 5.86 9.42 -6.99
C GLY A 28 5.54 7.93 -6.72
N VAL A 29 6.37 7.02 -7.22
CA VAL A 29 6.27 5.57 -7.07
C VAL A 29 6.77 5.23 -5.68
N ALA A 30 5.85 4.77 -4.83
CA ALA A 30 6.20 4.11 -3.59
C ALA A 30 7.08 2.90 -3.95
N LEU A 31 8.36 2.90 -3.55
CA LEU A 31 9.20 1.73 -3.69
C LEU A 31 8.72 0.71 -2.65
N VAL A 32 7.91 -0.24 -3.10
CA VAL A 32 7.42 -1.34 -2.27
C VAL A 32 8.12 -2.61 -2.69
N ALA A 33 8.88 -3.20 -1.77
CA ALA A 33 9.63 -4.42 -2.06
C ALA A 33 8.69 -5.53 -2.60
N ASN A 34 9.04 -6.03 -3.79
CA ASN A 34 8.53 -7.23 -4.48
C ASN A 34 7.09 -7.27 -5.00
N THR A 35 6.31 -6.19 -4.91
CA THR A 35 5.10 -6.03 -5.75
C THR A 35 4.89 -4.53 -5.99
N ILE A 36 5.13 -4.07 -7.22
CA ILE A 36 4.87 -2.68 -7.59
C ILE A 36 3.36 -2.54 -7.71
N PHE A 37 2.69 -2.00 -6.67
CA PHE A 37 1.36 -1.43 -6.87
C PHE A 37 1.57 -0.10 -7.59
N ASP A 38 1.31 -0.10 -8.89
CA ASP A 38 1.25 1.14 -9.64
C ASP A 38 0.07 1.99 -9.10
N GLU A 39 0.24 3.31 -9.12
CA GLU A 39 -0.81 4.27 -8.77
C GLU A 39 -2.07 4.00 -9.60
N SER A 40 -1.92 3.53 -10.85
CA SER A 40 -3.02 3.12 -11.71
C SER A 40 -3.83 1.92 -11.20
N GLU A 41 -3.19 0.96 -10.51
CA GLU A 41 -3.86 -0.19 -9.91
C GLU A 41 -4.60 0.23 -8.64
N LEU A 42 -3.99 1.09 -7.82
CA LEU A 42 -4.64 1.65 -6.64
C LEU A 42 -5.84 2.54 -7.02
N MET A 43 -5.74 3.30 -8.12
CA MET A 43 -6.83 4.10 -8.66
C MET A 43 -8.04 3.27 -9.13
N ARG A 44 -7.83 1.98 -9.45
CA ARG A 44 -8.93 1.03 -9.75
C ARG A 44 -9.63 0.53 -8.49
N ILE A 45 -8.92 0.53 -7.35
CA ILE A 45 -9.42 0.05 -6.06
C ILE A 45 -10.15 1.18 -5.31
N THR A 46 -9.53 2.35 -5.27
CA THR A 46 -10.08 3.60 -4.73
C THR A 46 -9.79 4.69 -5.73
N ASN A 47 -10.78 5.51 -6.09
CA ASN A 47 -10.54 6.70 -6.91
C ASN A 47 -10.06 7.90 -6.07
N SER A 48 -9.59 7.70 -4.84
CA SER A 48 -9.04 8.76 -3.98
C SER A 48 -7.54 8.94 -4.19
N LYS A 49 -7.17 10.02 -4.88
CA LYS A 49 -5.78 10.44 -5.00
C LYS A 49 -5.18 10.83 -3.65
N GLU A 50 -5.99 11.44 -2.79
CA GLU A 50 -5.59 11.86 -1.45
C GLU A 50 -5.18 10.66 -0.60
N PHE A 51 -5.98 9.59 -0.60
CA PHE A 51 -5.64 8.38 0.14
C PHE A 51 -4.44 7.67 -0.50
N ILE A 52 -4.36 7.57 -1.82
CA ILE A 52 -3.22 6.94 -2.49
C ILE A 52 -1.91 7.67 -2.16
N ALA A 53 -1.94 9.00 -2.03
CA ALA A 53 -0.79 9.77 -1.58
C ALA A 53 -0.30 9.35 -0.18
N THR A 54 -1.20 8.95 0.74
CA THR A 54 -0.81 8.44 2.07
C THR A 54 -0.06 7.10 2.03
N LEU A 55 -0.21 6.34 0.94
CA LEU A 55 0.46 5.05 0.72
C LEU A 55 1.90 5.20 0.23
N ARG A 56 2.32 6.39 -0.24
CA ARG A 56 3.63 6.58 -0.93
C ARG A 56 4.86 6.16 -0.14
N ASN A 57 4.79 6.18 1.19
CA ASN A 57 5.88 5.78 2.08
C ASN A 57 5.52 4.55 2.93
N LYS A 58 4.56 3.74 2.47
CA LYS A 58 4.07 2.56 3.18
C LYS A 58 4.47 1.30 2.40
N VAL A 59 4.77 0.24 3.14
CA VAL A 59 5.19 -1.04 2.58
C VAL A 59 3.99 -1.97 2.48
N PHE A 60 3.57 -2.34 1.27
CA PHE A 60 2.59 -3.42 1.08
C PHE A 60 3.09 -4.70 1.73
N THR A 61 2.19 -5.42 2.41
CA THR A 61 2.53 -6.67 3.07
C THR A 61 1.84 -7.86 2.41
N ASN A 62 0.53 -7.78 2.23
CA ASN A 62 -0.28 -8.87 1.69
C ASN A 62 -1.70 -8.40 1.38
N THR A 63 -2.40 -9.22 0.59
CA THR A 63 -3.85 -9.12 0.42
C THR A 63 -4.51 -10.29 1.15
N LYS A 64 -5.57 -10.02 1.92
CA LYS A 64 -6.37 -11.04 2.60
C LYS A 64 -7.85 -10.71 2.44
N ALA A 65 -8.61 -11.55 1.74
CA ALA A 65 -10.06 -11.37 1.57
C ALA A 65 -10.45 -9.93 1.14
N SER A 66 -9.87 -9.45 0.04
CA SER A 66 -10.09 -8.10 -0.50
C SER A 66 -9.61 -6.94 0.40
N LEU A 67 -8.85 -7.23 1.46
CA LEU A 67 -8.13 -6.24 2.24
C LEU A 67 -6.67 -6.14 1.79
N TYR A 68 -6.27 -5.01 1.23
CA TYR A 68 -4.89 -4.68 0.88
C TYR A 68 -4.18 -4.09 2.09
N ASN A 69 -3.12 -4.74 2.55
CA ASN A 69 -2.44 -4.36 3.78
C ASN A 69 -1.12 -3.68 3.51
N PHE A 70 -0.87 -2.61 4.24
CA PHE A 70 0.35 -1.83 4.22
C PHE A 70 0.85 -1.61 5.65
N ASN A 71 2.16 -1.48 5.81
CA ASN A 71 2.82 -1.12 7.04
C ASN A 71 3.51 0.24 6.89
N SER A 72 3.30 1.11 7.86
CA SER A 72 4.12 2.30 8.05
C SER A 72 5.43 1.94 8.76
N SER A 73 6.54 2.55 8.35
CA SER A 73 7.81 2.49 9.11
C SER A 73 7.75 3.34 10.38
N ILE A 74 6.94 4.41 10.37
CA ILE A 74 6.70 5.27 11.53
C ILE A 74 5.43 4.80 12.23
N LYS A 75 5.53 4.58 13.54
CA LYS A 75 4.53 3.89 14.35
C LYS A 75 3.76 4.83 15.28
N GLY A 76 2.60 4.38 15.73
CA GLY A 76 1.83 5.02 16.79
C GLY A 76 0.56 5.73 16.32
N PHE A 77 -0.37 5.89 17.27
CA PHE A 77 -1.69 6.47 17.02
C PHE A 77 -1.59 7.94 16.59
N GLU A 78 -0.70 8.72 17.19
CA GLU A 78 -0.51 10.13 16.83
C GLU A 78 -0.11 10.33 15.37
N ILE A 79 0.68 9.41 14.81
CA ILE A 79 1.08 9.45 13.40
C ILE A 79 -0.12 9.09 12.52
N ALA A 80 -0.84 8.03 12.85
CA ALA A 80 -2.06 7.65 12.16
C ALA A 80 -3.11 8.79 12.18
N LYS A 81 -3.27 9.46 13.33
CA LYS A 81 -4.18 10.59 13.48
C LYS A 81 -3.74 11.80 12.67
N LYS A 82 -2.45 12.11 12.64
CA LYS A 82 -1.91 13.20 11.81
C LYS A 82 -2.20 12.95 10.33
N GLU A 83 -2.03 11.71 9.85
CA GLU A 83 -2.37 11.36 8.46
C GLU A 83 -3.88 11.40 8.21
N PHE A 84 -4.72 10.97 9.17
CA PHE A 84 -6.17 11.11 9.11
C PHE A 84 -6.61 12.57 8.97
N ASP A 85 -6.10 13.44 9.84
CA ASP A 85 -6.45 14.86 9.88
C ASP A 85 -6.01 15.57 8.58
N ALA A 86 -4.91 15.12 7.97
CA ALA A 86 -4.40 15.65 6.71
C ALA A 86 -5.31 15.34 5.50
N LEU A 87 -6.18 14.32 5.59
CA LEU A 87 -7.15 13.98 4.54
C LEU A 87 -8.34 14.95 4.47
N LYS A 88 -8.48 15.87 5.43
CA LYS A 88 -9.54 16.91 5.46
C LYS A 88 -10.94 16.34 5.23
N LEU A 89 -11.27 15.31 5.99
CA LEU A 89 -12.49 14.52 5.84
C LEU A 89 -13.74 15.29 6.26
N ALA A 90 -14.87 14.99 5.61
CA ALA A 90 -16.20 15.44 6.01
C ALA A 90 -16.84 14.45 6.99
N ASP A 91 -17.93 14.88 7.65
CA ASP A 91 -18.78 14.06 8.52
C ASP A 91 -18.00 13.29 9.61
N VAL A 92 -16.96 13.92 10.17
CA VAL A 92 -16.08 13.28 11.14
C VAL A 92 -16.82 12.97 12.45
N LYS A 93 -16.79 11.71 12.86
CA LYS A 93 -17.43 11.20 14.08
C LYS A 93 -16.49 10.30 14.86
N THR A 94 -16.52 10.41 16.18
CA THR A 94 -15.79 9.52 17.10
C THR A 94 -16.78 8.58 17.78
N TYR A 95 -16.50 7.29 17.72
CA TYR A 95 -17.30 6.24 18.37
C TYR A 95 -16.78 5.92 19.77
N PRO A 96 -17.60 5.33 20.66
CA PRO A 96 -17.18 4.93 22.00
C PRO A 96 -15.95 4.00 22.05
N SER A 97 -15.70 3.25 20.97
CA SER A 97 -14.48 2.43 20.80
C SER A 97 -13.19 3.25 20.64
N GLY A 98 -13.29 4.57 20.51
CA GLY A 98 -12.21 5.47 20.12
C GLY A 98 -11.94 5.49 18.61
N THR A 99 -12.65 4.68 17.81
CA THR A 99 -12.57 4.75 16.34
C THR A 99 -13.09 6.10 15.86
N ILE A 100 -12.32 6.77 15.01
CA ILE A 100 -12.72 8.02 14.35
C ILE A 100 -13.01 7.69 12.88
N VAL A 101 -14.16 8.12 12.39
CA VAL A 101 -14.61 7.86 11.03
C VAL A 101 -14.86 9.19 10.34
N GLY A 102 -14.44 9.31 9.08
CA GLY A 102 -14.71 10.46 8.23
C GLY A 102 -14.90 10.03 6.78
N LYS A 103 -15.35 10.95 5.94
CA LYS A 103 -15.68 10.70 4.55
C LYS A 103 -14.84 11.55 3.60
N LEU A 104 -14.28 10.92 2.58
CA LEU A 104 -13.59 11.60 1.48
C LEU A 104 -14.61 12.19 0.48
N PRO A 105 -14.25 13.21 -0.30
CA PRO A 105 -15.16 13.83 -1.29
C PRO A 105 -15.68 12.84 -2.34
N ASN A 106 -14.91 11.82 -2.67
CA ASN A 106 -15.29 10.76 -3.61
C ASN A 106 -16.32 9.77 -3.04
N GLY A 107 -16.63 9.86 -1.74
CA GLY A 107 -17.57 8.98 -1.07
C GLY A 107 -16.92 7.89 -0.22
N ASP A 108 -15.62 7.67 -0.33
CA ASP A 108 -14.90 6.65 0.44
C ASP A 108 -14.97 6.96 1.93
N ILE A 109 -15.06 5.91 2.74
CA ILE A 109 -15.09 6.02 4.20
C ILE A 109 -13.69 5.73 4.71
N VAL A 110 -13.16 6.62 5.54
CA VAL A 110 -11.86 6.46 6.19
C VAL A 110 -12.09 6.25 7.68
N ASN A 111 -11.52 5.17 8.20
CA ASN A 111 -11.58 4.78 9.59
C ASN A 111 -10.17 4.87 10.19
N LEU A 112 -10.04 5.64 11.27
CA LEU A 112 -8.88 5.62 12.15
C LEU A 112 -9.22 4.74 13.36
N HIS A 113 -8.56 3.60 13.44
CA HIS A 113 -8.68 2.67 14.55
C HIS A 113 -7.55 2.90 15.56
N PRO A 114 -7.85 3.21 16.83
CA PRO A 114 -6.85 3.08 17.89
C PRO A 114 -6.48 1.61 18.08
N GLY A 115 -5.23 1.33 18.42
CA GLY A 115 -4.74 -0.05 18.54
C GLY A 115 -5.54 -0.91 19.52
N SER A 116 -6.04 -0.29 20.60
CA SER A 116 -6.93 -0.91 21.58
C SER A 116 -8.27 -1.38 20.99
N SER A 117 -8.79 -0.73 19.94
CA SER A 117 -10.06 -1.11 19.30
C SER A 117 -9.95 -2.30 18.35
N VAL A 118 -8.74 -2.61 17.88
CA VAL A 118 -8.48 -3.67 16.89
C VAL A 118 -7.56 -4.77 17.42
N GLY A 119 -7.23 -4.75 18.72
CA GLY A 119 -6.36 -5.73 19.36
C GLY A 119 -4.94 -5.74 18.80
N GLY A 120 -4.44 -4.60 18.30
CA GLY A 120 -3.18 -4.54 17.56
C GLY A 120 -2.65 -3.12 17.38
N ALA A 121 -1.83 -2.90 16.34
CA ALA A 121 -1.32 -1.57 16.03
C ALA A 121 -2.45 -0.63 15.55
N PRO A 122 -2.40 0.68 15.84
CA PRO A 122 -3.31 1.66 15.24
C PRO A 122 -3.31 1.55 13.71
N SER A 123 -4.47 1.80 13.09
CA SER A 123 -4.57 1.68 11.64
C SER A 123 -5.45 2.75 11.01
N LEU A 124 -5.09 3.12 9.78
CA LEU A 124 -6.00 3.80 8.86
C LEU A 124 -6.55 2.77 7.87
N GLU A 125 -7.87 2.75 7.71
CA GLU A 125 -8.56 1.88 6.78
C GLU A 125 -9.50 2.68 5.90
N ILE A 126 -9.33 2.60 4.58
CA ILE A 126 -10.30 3.10 3.62
C ILE A 126 -11.21 1.95 3.18
N GLN A 127 -12.51 2.21 3.22
CA GLN A 127 -13.51 1.39 2.56
C GLN A 127 -13.92 2.09 1.26
N SER A 128 -13.69 1.40 0.15
CA SER A 128 -13.97 1.95 -1.18
C SER A 128 -15.48 2.12 -1.39
N SER A 129 -15.87 3.26 -1.92
CA SER A 129 -17.22 3.55 -2.39
C SER A 129 -17.53 2.91 -3.74
N LEU A 130 -16.49 2.60 -4.54
CA LEU A 130 -16.61 1.89 -5.81
C LEU A 130 -16.99 0.43 -5.59
N ASP A 131 -16.37 -0.21 -4.59
CA ASP A 131 -16.68 -1.56 -4.15
C ASP A 131 -16.49 -1.66 -2.63
N LYS A 132 -17.61 -1.74 -1.90
CA LYS A 132 -17.61 -1.78 -0.43
C LYS A 132 -16.98 -3.05 0.17
N THR A 133 -16.68 -4.04 -0.67
CA THR A 133 -15.98 -5.26 -0.25
C THR A 133 -14.47 -5.09 -0.23
N ILE A 134 -13.94 -4.07 -0.91
CA ILE A 134 -12.51 -3.80 -0.99
C ILE A 134 -12.12 -2.73 0.03
N ASN A 135 -11.06 -3.04 0.78
CA ASN A 135 -10.50 -2.14 1.78
C ASN A 135 -8.98 -2.02 1.59
N ILE A 136 -8.43 -0.84 1.91
CA ILE A 136 -6.98 -0.65 2.05
C ILE A 136 -6.68 -0.26 3.49
N LYS A 137 -5.75 -0.96 4.12
CA LYS A 137 -5.38 -0.75 5.52
C LYS A 137 -3.90 -0.51 5.69
N ILE A 138 -3.58 0.57 6.38
CA ILE A 138 -2.24 0.96 6.79
C ILE A 138 -2.13 0.71 8.29
N ARG A 139 -1.19 -0.14 8.71
CA ARG A 139 -0.84 -0.33 10.12
C ARG A 139 0.33 0.57 10.50
N TYR A 140 0.11 1.38 11.52
CA TYR A 140 1.12 2.19 12.19
C TYR A 140 1.70 1.41 13.35
#